data_AF-A0A2S5TGC9-F1
#
_entry.id   AF-A0A2S5TGC9-F1
#
_cell.length_a   1.000
_cell.length_b   1.000
_cell.length_c   1.000
_cell.angle_alpha   90.00
_cell.angle_beta   90.00
_cell.angle_gamma   90.00
#
_symmetry.space_group_name_H-M   'P 1'
#
loop_
_entity.id
_entity.type
_entity.pdbx_description
1 polymer ?
#
loop_
_entity_poly.entity_id
_entity_poly.type
_entity_poly.pdbx_seq_one_letter_code
_entity_poly.pdbx_strand_id
1 'polypeptide(L)'
;MEWMRGVEAVIGADQDWKQLLLGVMTPVFLIVFAIEWQIMRGRGQREQFQFKDILANLGLGGSYSLFELVAHALITGAASMWFWEHRFFTLPVNAWTLPLMLAGVDFCYYWFHRSSHRVRWFWSAHVVHHSGQHMNLTTAMRQSLLYSITGWWLFFMPLVLLGVHPAVVFLLYGVCLAYQYFVHTESVGKLHPWLEYALVTPSSHRVHHGRNPQYIDKNFGGILCLFDRWFGTYEPEVEKVEYGIPKQIHSYNIITLNFHEFRDMWRDVFRSGPLGQRLKHLWAPPEWVRENETEPSKVIA
;
A
#
# COMPACT_ATOMS: atom_id res chain seq x y z
N MET A 1 -20.43 -21.42 10.81
CA MET A 1 -20.15 -22.49 9.81
C MET A 1 -21.17 -22.49 8.68
N GLU A 2 -22.46 -22.23 8.91
CA GLU A 2 -23.47 -22.23 7.83
C GLU A 2 -23.38 -21.03 6.87
N TRP A 3 -23.05 -19.83 7.35
CA TRP A 3 -22.92 -18.67 6.46
C TRP A 3 -21.73 -18.80 5.50
N MET A 4 -20.60 -19.36 5.97
CA MET A 4 -19.45 -19.66 5.12
C MET A 4 -19.81 -20.72 4.08
N ARG A 5 -20.54 -21.78 4.44
CA ARG A 5 -21.02 -22.78 3.47
C ARG A 5 -21.97 -22.19 2.42
N GLY A 6 -22.84 -21.24 2.81
CA GLY A 6 -23.71 -20.53 1.87
C GLY A 6 -22.96 -19.61 0.91
N VAL A 7 -21.90 -18.97 1.40
CA VAL A 7 -21.01 -18.10 0.63
C VAL A 7 -20.07 -18.93 -0.28
N GLU A 8 -19.54 -20.04 0.22
CA GLU A 8 -18.74 -21.03 -0.52
C GLU A 8 -19.57 -21.73 -1.61
N ALA A 9 -20.84 -22.05 -1.36
CA ALA A 9 -21.72 -22.71 -2.32
C ALA A 9 -22.14 -21.83 -3.51
N VAL A 10 -22.12 -20.50 -3.34
CA VAL A 10 -22.46 -19.55 -4.41
C VAL A 10 -21.22 -19.07 -5.16
N ILE A 11 -20.05 -19.03 -4.52
CA ILE A 11 -18.89 -18.29 -5.03
C ILE A 11 -17.60 -19.14 -5.08
N GLY A 12 -17.50 -20.26 -4.35
CA GLY A 12 -16.30 -21.11 -4.28
C GLY A 12 -15.33 -20.72 -3.16
N ALA A 13 -14.68 -21.69 -2.51
CA ALA A 13 -13.79 -21.46 -1.37
C ALA A 13 -12.43 -20.84 -1.75
N ASP A 14 -12.04 -20.98 -3.02
CA ASP A 14 -10.72 -20.55 -3.56
C ASP A 14 -10.73 -19.16 -4.20
N GLN A 15 -11.72 -18.33 -3.87
CA GLN A 15 -11.86 -17.01 -4.46
C GLN A 15 -10.96 -15.97 -3.80
N ASP A 16 -10.52 -15.01 -4.61
CA ASP A 16 -9.86 -13.81 -4.12
C ASP A 16 -10.89 -12.86 -3.49
N TRP A 17 -11.22 -13.11 -2.22
CA TRP A 17 -12.17 -12.32 -1.42
C TRP A 17 -11.82 -10.84 -1.35
N LYS A 18 -10.52 -10.51 -1.42
CA LYS A 18 -10.05 -9.12 -1.47
C LYS A 18 -10.50 -8.48 -2.77
N GLN A 19 -10.25 -9.10 -3.93
CA GLN A 19 -10.68 -8.53 -5.22
C GLN A 19 -12.20 -8.45 -5.33
N LEU A 20 -12.93 -9.45 -4.82
CA LEU A 20 -14.39 -9.42 -4.79
C LEU A 20 -14.92 -8.23 -3.98
N LEU A 21 -14.42 -8.03 -2.76
CA LEU A 21 -14.81 -6.91 -1.91
C LEU A 21 -14.53 -5.56 -2.59
N LEU A 22 -13.32 -5.38 -3.13
CA LEU A 22 -12.94 -4.13 -3.79
C LEU A 22 -13.77 -3.89 -5.06
N GLY A 23 -14.09 -4.94 -5.82
CA GLY A 23 -14.99 -4.86 -6.97
C GLY A 23 -16.39 -4.39 -6.57
N VAL A 24 -16.97 -4.96 -5.50
CA VAL A 24 -18.27 -4.55 -4.95
C VAL A 24 -18.25 -3.11 -4.43
N MET A 25 -17.13 -2.65 -3.86
CA MET A 25 -16.97 -1.29 -3.35
C MET A 25 -16.72 -0.25 -4.46
N THR A 26 -16.36 -0.67 -5.67
CA THR A 26 -16.00 0.25 -6.77
C THR A 26 -17.08 1.29 -7.09
N PRO A 27 -18.39 0.97 -7.16
CA PRO A 27 -19.42 1.99 -7.34
C PRO A 27 -19.46 3.03 -6.21
N VAL A 28 -19.23 2.62 -4.96
CA VAL A 28 -19.17 3.54 -3.81
C VAL A 28 -17.96 4.46 -3.94
N PHE A 29 -16.79 3.91 -4.30
CA PHE A 29 -15.58 4.69 -4.54
C PHE A 29 -15.81 5.75 -5.62
N LEU A 30 -16.42 5.39 -6.76
CA LEU A 30 -16.71 6.33 -7.84
C LEU A 30 -17.69 7.45 -7.42
N ILE A 31 -18.71 7.11 -6.63
CA ILE A 31 -19.66 8.10 -6.09
C ILE A 31 -18.95 9.08 -5.16
N VAL A 32 -18.13 8.57 -4.22
CA VAL A 32 -17.43 9.41 -3.24
C VAL A 32 -16.36 10.26 -3.91
N PHE A 33 -15.65 9.76 -4.91
CA PHE A 33 -14.76 10.55 -5.75
C PHE A 33 -15.50 11.69 -6.48
N ALA A 34 -16.70 11.42 -7.03
CA ALA A 34 -17.50 12.47 -7.66
C ALA A 34 -17.94 13.55 -6.66
N ILE A 35 -18.27 13.15 -5.42
CA ILE A 35 -18.57 14.08 -4.32
C ILE A 35 -17.32 14.91 -3.96
N GLU A 36 -16.16 14.27 -3.79
CA GLU A 36 -14.89 14.93 -3.49
C GLU A 36 -14.55 15.98 -4.56
N TRP A 37 -14.64 15.61 -5.85
CA TRP A 37 -14.47 16.52 -6.96
C TRP A 37 -15.37 17.74 -6.84
N GLN A 38 -16.68 17.55 -6.58
CA GLN A 38 -17.63 18.66 -6.47
C GLN A 38 -17.28 19.61 -5.33
N ILE A 39 -16.93 19.07 -4.16
CA ILE A 39 -16.52 19.85 -2.98
C ILE A 39 -15.25 20.65 -3.29
N MET A 40 -14.22 20.01 -3.83
CA MET A 40 -12.92 20.63 -4.14
C MET A 40 -13.05 21.68 -5.25
N ARG A 41 -13.88 21.41 -6.26
CA ARG A 41 -14.23 22.38 -7.30
C ARG A 41 -14.89 23.63 -6.71
N GLY A 42 -15.76 23.48 -5.71
CA GLY A 42 -16.41 24.59 -5.00
C GLY A 42 -15.43 25.40 -4.13
N ARG A 43 -14.37 24.77 -3.61
CA ARG A 43 -13.29 25.43 -2.85
C ARG A 43 -12.19 26.04 -3.73
N GLY A 44 -12.29 25.93 -5.05
CA GLY A 44 -11.27 26.41 -5.99
C GLY A 44 -10.03 25.52 -6.12
N GLN A 45 -9.98 24.37 -5.45
CA GLN A 45 -8.86 23.43 -5.41
C GLN A 45 -8.89 22.44 -6.58
N ARG A 46 -8.96 22.96 -7.81
CA ARG A 46 -9.07 22.13 -9.03
C ARG A 46 -7.74 21.52 -9.44
N GLU A 47 -6.63 22.08 -8.98
CA GLU A 47 -5.28 21.63 -9.25
C GLU A 47 -5.06 20.18 -8.82
N GLN A 48 -5.75 19.71 -7.77
CA GLN A 48 -5.67 18.33 -7.30
C GLN A 48 -6.31 17.31 -8.26
N PHE A 49 -7.12 17.75 -9.24
CA PHE A 49 -7.92 16.88 -10.13
C PHE A 49 -7.42 16.96 -11.58
N GLN A 50 -6.12 16.72 -11.80
CA GLN A 50 -5.55 16.65 -13.14
C GLN A 50 -6.04 15.42 -13.90
N PHE A 51 -6.68 15.61 -15.05
CA PHE A 51 -7.26 14.51 -15.85
C PHE A 51 -6.22 13.43 -16.21
N LYS A 52 -5.00 13.84 -16.59
CA LYS A 52 -3.91 12.89 -16.92
C LYS A 52 -3.47 12.05 -15.72
N ASP A 53 -3.48 12.63 -14.51
CA ASP A 53 -3.09 11.93 -13.30
C ASP A 53 -4.18 10.96 -12.84
N ILE A 54 -5.46 11.37 -12.91
CA ILE A 54 -6.60 10.49 -12.66
C ILE A 54 -6.57 9.29 -13.61
N LEU A 55 -6.35 9.50 -14.91
CA LEU A 55 -6.27 8.41 -15.88
C LEU A 55 -5.07 7.49 -15.61
N ALA A 56 -3.93 8.04 -15.21
CA ALA A 56 -2.75 7.26 -14.82
C ALA A 56 -3.04 6.42 -13.56
N ASN A 57 -3.66 6.99 -12.53
CA ASN A 57 -4.06 6.31 -11.30
C ASN A 57 -5.01 5.14 -11.59
N LEU A 58 -6.07 5.38 -12.36
CA LEU A 58 -7.02 4.33 -12.73
C LEU A 58 -6.39 3.24 -13.60
N GLY A 59 -5.52 3.61 -14.55
CA GLY A 59 -4.80 2.66 -15.39
C GLY A 59 -3.82 1.79 -14.60
N LEU A 60 -3.10 2.39 -13.65
CA LEU A 60 -2.22 1.67 -12.72
C LEU A 60 -3.02 0.68 -11.87
N GLY A 61 -4.10 1.14 -11.23
CA GLY A 61 -4.95 0.29 -10.38
C GLY A 61 -5.60 -0.85 -11.15
N GLY A 62 -6.12 -0.58 -12.35
CA GLY A 62 -6.68 -1.62 -13.22
C GLY A 62 -5.62 -2.66 -13.64
N SER A 63 -4.40 -2.21 -13.97
CA SER A 63 -3.30 -3.12 -14.28
C SER A 63 -2.88 -3.97 -13.08
N TYR A 64 -2.83 -3.38 -11.89
CA TYR A 64 -2.55 -4.09 -10.64
C TYR A 64 -3.62 -5.16 -10.37
N SER A 65 -4.91 -4.80 -10.40
CA SER A 65 -6.00 -5.76 -10.16
C SER A 65 -5.96 -6.95 -11.11
N LEU A 66 -5.70 -6.74 -12.40
CA LEU A 66 -5.61 -7.82 -13.38
C LEU A 66 -4.41 -8.74 -13.10
N PHE A 67 -3.22 -8.18 -12.87
CA PHE A 67 -2.02 -8.98 -12.60
C PHE A 67 -2.12 -9.73 -11.29
N GLU A 68 -2.74 -9.11 -10.30
CA GLU A 68 -2.86 -9.72 -8.98
C GLU A 68 -3.88 -10.87 -9.00
N LEU A 69 -4.98 -10.75 -9.74
CA LEU A 69 -5.90 -11.88 -10.00
C LEU A 69 -5.16 -13.08 -10.63
N VAL A 70 -4.31 -12.82 -11.64
CA VAL A 70 -3.50 -13.87 -12.29
C VAL A 70 -2.48 -14.46 -11.31
N ALA A 71 -1.77 -13.63 -10.54
CA ALA A 71 -0.82 -14.10 -9.54
C ALA A 71 -1.50 -14.90 -8.43
N HIS A 72 -2.73 -14.53 -8.04
CA HIS A 72 -3.52 -15.28 -7.07
C HIS A 72 -3.88 -16.66 -7.58
N ALA A 73 -4.42 -16.74 -8.79
CA ALA A 73 -4.80 -18.00 -9.41
C ALA A 73 -3.62 -18.96 -9.63
N LEU A 74 -2.43 -18.43 -9.96
CA LEU A 74 -1.26 -19.25 -10.28
C LEU A 74 -0.37 -19.58 -9.07
N ILE A 75 -0.25 -18.66 -8.10
CA ILE A 75 0.77 -18.74 -7.04
C ILE A 75 0.16 -18.46 -5.66
N THR A 76 -0.35 -17.25 -5.43
CA THR A 76 -0.66 -16.78 -4.07
C THR A 76 -1.73 -17.63 -3.39
N GLY A 77 -2.78 -18.04 -4.11
CA GLY A 77 -3.84 -18.90 -3.56
C GLY A 77 -3.30 -20.24 -3.09
N ALA A 78 -2.66 -20.99 -4.00
CA ALA A 78 -2.08 -22.30 -3.71
C ALA A 78 -0.99 -22.23 -2.62
N ALA A 79 -0.12 -21.23 -2.67
CA ALA A 79 0.93 -21.05 -1.67
C ALA A 79 0.35 -20.72 -0.29
N SER A 80 -0.67 -19.85 -0.21
CA SER A 80 -1.33 -19.53 1.07
C SER A 80 -2.05 -20.74 1.66
N MET A 81 -2.65 -21.59 0.81
CA MET A 81 -3.23 -22.86 1.25
C MET A 81 -2.17 -23.85 1.73
N TRP A 82 -0.98 -23.86 1.14
CA TRP A 82 0.14 -24.65 1.67
C TRP A 82 0.52 -24.20 3.09
N PHE A 83 0.60 -22.89 3.37
CA PHE A 83 0.80 -22.39 4.74
C PHE A 83 -0.35 -22.81 5.67
N TRP A 84 -1.59 -22.78 5.18
CA TRP A 84 -2.76 -23.21 5.95
C TRP A 84 -2.68 -24.69 6.35
N GLU A 85 -2.25 -25.59 5.46
CA GLU A 85 -2.07 -27.00 5.80
C GLU A 85 -0.97 -27.25 6.85
N HIS A 86 -0.03 -26.32 7.01
CA HIS A 86 1.07 -26.38 7.98
C HIS A 86 0.85 -25.49 9.22
N ARG A 87 -0.37 -24.99 9.43
CA ARG A 87 -0.69 -24.12 10.58
C ARG A 87 -0.56 -24.83 11.93
N PHE A 88 -0.23 -24.05 12.96
CA PHE A 88 -0.10 -24.52 14.34
C PHE A 88 -1.44 -24.59 15.09
N PHE A 89 -2.38 -23.70 14.75
CA PHE A 89 -3.69 -23.60 15.40
C PHE A 89 -4.79 -23.49 14.35
N THR A 90 -6.04 -23.58 14.77
CA THR A 90 -7.21 -23.24 13.94
C THR A 90 -8.11 -22.34 14.75
N LEU A 91 -8.12 -21.05 14.43
CA LEU A 91 -8.89 -20.06 15.16
C LEU A 91 -10.32 -20.00 14.59
N PRO A 92 -11.36 -20.08 15.45
CA PRO A 92 -12.73 -19.94 14.98
C PRO A 92 -12.98 -18.50 14.52
N VAL A 93 -13.74 -18.31 13.45
CA VAL A 93 -14.18 -16.99 12.99
C VAL A 93 -15.50 -16.63 13.68
N ASN A 94 -15.46 -15.70 14.62
CA ASN A 94 -16.62 -15.22 15.35
C ASN A 94 -16.44 -13.76 15.79
N ALA A 95 -17.44 -13.18 16.44
CA ALA A 95 -17.44 -11.77 16.83
C ALA A 95 -16.28 -11.36 17.78
N TRP A 96 -15.70 -12.31 18.53
CA TRP A 96 -14.59 -12.04 19.45
C TRP A 96 -13.22 -12.15 18.79
N THR A 97 -13.07 -13.11 17.87
CA THR A 97 -11.80 -13.33 17.17
C THR A 97 -11.63 -12.38 15.98
N LEU A 98 -12.70 -11.95 15.33
CA LEU A 98 -12.64 -11.11 14.14
C LEU A 98 -11.94 -9.76 14.38
N PRO A 99 -12.20 -9.00 15.46
CA PRO A 99 -11.46 -7.76 15.74
C PRO A 99 -9.96 -8.01 15.98
N LEU A 100 -9.61 -9.12 16.63
CA LEU A 100 -8.20 -9.50 16.85
C LEU A 100 -7.52 -9.92 15.54
N MET A 101 -8.22 -10.63 14.67
CA MET A 101 -7.75 -10.97 13.33
C MET A 101 -7.54 -9.71 12.49
N LEU A 102 -8.45 -8.72 12.57
CA LEU A 102 -8.29 -7.44 11.87
C LEU A 102 -7.08 -6.66 12.39
N ALA A 103 -6.91 -6.57 13.71
CA ALA A 103 -5.73 -5.96 14.31
C ALA A 103 -4.43 -6.68 13.92
N GLY A 104 -4.46 -8.02 13.81
CA GLY A 104 -3.34 -8.82 13.32
C GLY A 104 -3.02 -8.54 11.85
N VAL A 105 -4.05 -8.44 11.00
CA VAL A 105 -3.88 -8.07 9.58
C VAL A 105 -3.30 -6.66 9.45
N ASP A 106 -3.77 -5.72 10.26
CA ASP A 106 -3.25 -4.35 10.28
C ASP A 106 -1.78 -4.30 10.78
N PHE A 107 -1.41 -5.17 11.73
CA PHE A 107 -0.01 -5.35 12.14
C PHE A 107 0.87 -5.90 11.01
N CYS A 108 0.40 -6.93 10.30
CA CYS A 108 1.09 -7.46 9.11
C CYS A 108 1.23 -6.38 8.04
N TYR A 109 0.17 -5.59 7.82
CA TYR A 109 0.19 -4.46 6.89
C TYR A 109 1.24 -3.42 7.29
N TYR A 110 1.31 -3.03 8.56
CA TYR A 110 2.33 -2.09 9.06
C TYR A 110 3.75 -2.53 8.68
N TRP A 111 4.08 -3.81 8.86
CA TRP A 111 5.41 -4.33 8.52
C TRP A 111 5.65 -4.44 7.01
N PHE A 112 4.64 -4.83 6.25
CA PHE A 112 4.69 -4.81 4.79
C PHE A 112 4.94 -3.38 4.29
N HIS A 113 4.19 -2.41 4.81
CA HIS A 113 4.23 -1.03 4.38
C HIS A 113 5.56 -0.36 4.76
N ARG A 114 6.00 -0.55 6.01
CA ARG A 114 7.33 -0.10 6.45
C ARG A 114 8.46 -0.73 5.63
N SER A 115 8.37 -2.03 5.33
CA SER A 115 9.36 -2.68 4.46
C SER A 115 9.32 -2.12 3.04
N SER A 116 8.14 -1.73 2.56
CA SER A 116 7.96 -1.07 1.27
C SER A 116 8.67 0.27 1.17
N HIS A 117 8.94 0.94 2.29
CA HIS A 117 9.78 2.13 2.34
C HIS A 117 11.26 1.84 2.60
N ARG A 118 11.56 0.84 3.43
CA ARG A 118 12.91 0.61 3.97
C ARG A 118 13.75 -0.43 3.22
N VAL A 119 13.16 -1.15 2.26
CA VAL A 119 13.80 -2.22 1.49
C VAL A 119 13.54 -1.97 0.01
N ARG A 120 14.59 -1.70 -0.76
CA ARG A 120 14.48 -1.24 -2.15
C ARG A 120 13.71 -2.18 -3.08
N TRP A 121 13.77 -3.50 -2.84
CA TRP A 121 12.95 -4.48 -3.57
C TRP A 121 11.45 -4.15 -3.48
N PHE A 122 10.92 -3.93 -2.28
CA PHE A 122 9.51 -3.59 -2.09
C PHE A 122 9.22 -2.14 -2.52
N TRP A 123 10.16 -1.22 -2.28
CA TRP A 123 10.07 0.16 -2.79
C TRP A 123 9.91 0.22 -4.31
N SER A 124 10.54 -0.69 -5.05
CA SER A 124 10.42 -0.71 -6.51
C SER A 124 8.98 -0.88 -7.02
N ALA A 125 8.09 -1.47 -6.22
CA ALA A 125 6.65 -1.50 -6.49
C ALA A 125 5.92 -0.33 -5.80
N HIS A 126 6.33 0.02 -4.57
CA HIS A 126 5.62 0.99 -3.76
C HIS A 126 5.82 2.46 -4.19
N VAL A 127 6.98 2.80 -4.77
CA VAL A 127 7.31 4.15 -5.25
C VAL A 127 6.25 4.73 -6.19
N VAL A 128 5.58 3.87 -6.96
CA VAL A 128 4.51 4.26 -7.89
C VAL A 128 3.37 4.96 -7.15
N HIS A 129 3.03 4.47 -5.96
CA HIS A 129 1.98 5.00 -5.11
C HIS A 129 2.28 6.43 -4.66
N HIS A 130 3.52 6.69 -4.25
CA HIS A 130 3.99 8.00 -3.79
C HIS A 130 4.40 8.96 -4.92
N SER A 131 4.50 8.48 -6.16
CA SER A 131 5.04 9.29 -7.26
C SER A 131 4.08 10.40 -7.72
N GLY A 132 2.81 10.39 -7.28
CA GLY A 132 1.82 11.40 -7.62
C GLY A 132 2.11 12.73 -6.91
N GLN A 133 2.01 13.85 -7.64
CA GLN A 133 2.23 15.19 -7.07
C GLN A 133 0.93 15.86 -6.58
N HIS A 134 -0.19 15.17 -6.74
CA HIS A 134 -1.52 15.61 -6.33
C HIS A 134 -2.19 14.48 -5.54
N MET A 135 -3.02 14.86 -4.57
CA MET A 135 -3.72 13.91 -3.70
C MET A 135 -5.23 14.11 -3.83
N ASN A 136 -5.91 13.07 -4.28
CA ASN A 136 -7.37 12.93 -4.28
C ASN A 136 -7.70 11.44 -4.15
N LEU A 137 -8.97 11.06 -4.06
CA LEU A 137 -9.35 9.67 -3.80
C LEU A 137 -8.86 8.67 -4.87
N THR A 138 -8.54 9.12 -6.09
CA THR A 138 -7.94 8.23 -7.11
C THR A 138 -6.50 7.84 -6.78
N THR A 139 -5.79 8.57 -5.91
CA THR A 139 -4.42 8.20 -5.48
C THR A 139 -4.39 6.81 -4.84
N ALA A 140 -5.47 6.37 -4.19
CA ALA A 140 -5.61 5.01 -3.69
C ALA A 140 -5.47 3.94 -4.79
N MET A 141 -5.86 4.26 -6.03
CA MET A 141 -5.75 3.39 -7.20
C MET A 141 -4.36 3.39 -7.82
N ARG A 142 -3.43 4.26 -7.39
CA ARG A 142 -2.07 4.36 -7.92
C ARG A 142 -1.19 3.19 -7.46
N GLN A 143 -1.60 1.96 -7.75
CA GLN A 143 -0.96 0.73 -7.33
C GLN A 143 -0.09 0.16 -8.45
N SER A 144 1.10 -0.33 -8.11
CA SER A 144 1.97 -0.96 -9.09
C SER A 144 1.54 -2.39 -9.37
N LEU A 145 1.58 -2.80 -10.64
CA LEU A 145 1.43 -4.22 -11.01
C LEU A 145 2.54 -5.09 -10.42
N LEU A 146 3.70 -4.51 -10.07
CA LEU A 146 4.84 -5.23 -9.49
C LEU A 146 4.56 -5.77 -8.09
N TYR A 147 3.53 -5.30 -7.39
CA TYR A 147 3.11 -5.95 -6.14
C TYR A 147 2.87 -7.45 -6.33
N SER A 148 2.30 -7.84 -7.47
CA SER A 148 2.00 -9.23 -7.81
C SER A 148 3.22 -10.16 -7.80
N ILE A 149 4.45 -9.62 -7.90
CA ILE A 149 5.69 -10.39 -7.94
C ILE A 149 6.67 -10.05 -6.80
N THR A 150 6.43 -8.99 -6.02
CA THR A 150 7.34 -8.59 -4.94
C THR A 150 7.12 -9.39 -3.65
N GLY A 151 6.01 -10.13 -3.52
CA GLY A 151 5.77 -11.05 -2.41
C GLY A 151 5.09 -10.43 -1.19
N TRP A 152 4.27 -9.38 -1.37
CA TRP A 152 3.54 -8.72 -0.28
C TRP A 152 2.72 -9.69 0.60
N TRP A 153 2.16 -10.74 0.00
CA TRP A 153 1.32 -11.72 0.69
C TRP A 153 2.09 -12.52 1.76
N LEU A 154 3.42 -12.64 1.63
CA LEU A 154 4.27 -13.34 2.60
C LEU A 154 4.22 -12.69 3.99
N PHE A 155 4.00 -11.38 4.08
CA PHE A 155 3.88 -10.67 5.35
C PHE A 155 2.66 -11.11 6.17
N PHE A 156 1.66 -11.70 5.52
CA PHE A 156 0.41 -12.13 6.13
C PHE A 156 0.41 -13.63 6.47
N MET A 157 1.36 -14.40 5.93
CA MET A 157 1.47 -15.84 6.19
C MET A 157 1.73 -16.21 7.66
N PRO A 158 2.40 -15.39 8.50
CA PRO A 158 2.44 -15.64 9.93
C PRO A 158 1.04 -15.77 10.57
N LEU A 159 0.04 -14.99 10.14
CA LEU A 159 -1.33 -15.13 10.65
C LEU A 159 -1.99 -16.43 10.18
N VAL A 160 -1.69 -16.85 8.95
CA VAL A 160 -2.17 -18.13 8.42
C VAL A 160 -1.61 -19.29 9.23
N LEU A 161 -0.31 -19.28 9.51
CA LEU A 161 0.34 -20.28 10.36
C LEU A 161 -0.19 -20.26 11.80
N LEU A 162 -0.60 -19.09 12.31
CA LEU A 162 -1.25 -18.96 13.62
C LEU A 162 -2.73 -19.36 13.61
N GLY A 163 -3.26 -19.82 12.47
CA GLY A 163 -4.58 -20.45 12.38
C GLY A 163 -5.70 -19.56 11.89
N VAL A 164 -5.42 -18.42 11.26
CA VAL A 164 -6.42 -17.62 10.54
C VAL A 164 -6.52 -18.12 9.10
N HIS A 165 -7.71 -18.52 8.65
CA HIS A 165 -7.89 -19.04 7.30
C HIS A 165 -7.47 -18.00 6.23
N PRO A 166 -6.75 -18.38 5.15
CA PRO A 166 -6.29 -17.45 4.11
C PRO A 166 -7.40 -16.56 3.54
N ALA A 167 -8.58 -17.12 3.29
CA ALA A 167 -9.76 -16.35 2.85
C ALA A 167 -10.12 -15.20 3.80
N VAL A 168 -10.02 -15.41 5.12
CA VAL A 168 -10.30 -14.39 6.14
C VAL A 168 -9.19 -13.34 6.15
N VAL A 169 -7.92 -13.77 6.07
CA VAL A 169 -6.77 -12.86 5.99
C VAL A 169 -6.91 -11.92 4.78
N PHE A 170 -7.20 -12.46 3.60
CA PHE A 170 -7.36 -11.66 2.39
C PHE A 170 -8.61 -10.79 2.42
N LEU A 171 -9.75 -11.29 2.93
CA LEU A 171 -10.94 -10.47 3.12
C LEU A 171 -10.65 -9.26 4.01
N LEU A 172 -10.03 -9.46 5.18
CA LEU A 172 -9.69 -8.40 6.12
C LEU A 172 -8.61 -7.46 5.58
N TYR A 173 -7.67 -7.97 4.77
CA TYR A 173 -6.73 -7.12 4.04
C TYR A 173 -7.47 -6.25 3.01
N GLY A 174 -8.46 -6.81 2.31
CA GLY A 174 -9.36 -6.04 1.44
C GLY A 174 -10.14 -4.97 2.20
N VAL A 175 -10.60 -5.25 3.43
CA VAL A 175 -11.22 -4.25 4.31
C VAL A 175 -10.23 -3.14 4.66
N CYS A 176 -8.97 -3.48 4.96
CA CYS A 176 -7.90 -2.51 5.19
C CYS A 176 -7.66 -1.62 3.96
N LEU A 177 -7.57 -2.19 2.75
CA LEU A 177 -7.43 -1.42 1.51
C LEU A 177 -8.66 -0.54 1.21
N ALA A 178 -9.87 -1.06 1.45
CA ALA A 178 -11.10 -0.31 1.27
C ALA A 178 -11.20 0.88 2.26
N TYR A 179 -10.76 0.69 3.50
CA TYR A 179 -10.60 1.78 4.46
C TYR A 179 -9.61 2.83 3.95
N GLN A 180 -8.45 2.36 3.49
CA GLN A 180 -7.39 3.24 3.01
C GLN A 180 -7.81 4.10 1.83
N TYR A 181 -8.73 3.64 0.98
CA TYR A 181 -9.30 4.47 -0.09
C TYR A 181 -9.75 5.85 0.44
N PHE A 182 -10.46 5.88 1.57
CA PHE A 182 -11.07 7.09 2.11
C PHE A 182 -10.08 8.06 2.77
N VAL A 183 -8.86 7.63 3.10
CA VAL A 183 -7.84 8.51 3.70
C VAL A 183 -6.99 9.23 2.65
N HIS A 184 -7.10 8.87 1.37
CA HIS A 184 -6.42 9.55 0.26
C HIS A 184 -7.17 10.81 -0.17
N THR A 185 -7.20 11.84 0.66
CA THR A 185 -7.93 13.06 0.33
C THR A 185 -7.36 14.30 1.01
N GLU A 186 -7.44 15.44 0.32
CA GLU A 186 -7.27 16.76 0.92
C GLU A 186 -8.59 17.41 1.33
N SER A 187 -9.73 16.80 0.99
CA SER A 187 -11.05 17.40 1.21
C SER A 187 -11.46 17.45 2.69
N VAL A 188 -10.86 16.57 3.50
CA VAL A 188 -11.06 16.43 4.94
C VAL A 188 -9.81 16.90 5.67
N GLY A 189 -9.97 17.87 6.57
CA GLY A 189 -8.88 18.36 7.43
C GLY A 189 -8.52 17.35 8.53
N LYS A 190 -8.20 17.86 9.71
CA LYS A 190 -8.03 17.02 10.90
C LYS A 190 -9.38 16.62 11.48
N LEU A 191 -9.51 15.36 11.85
CA LEU A 191 -10.63 14.81 12.59
C LEU A 191 -10.47 15.10 14.09
N HIS A 192 -11.45 14.66 14.87
CA HIS A 192 -11.40 14.78 16.33
C HIS A 192 -10.10 14.15 16.88
N PRO A 193 -9.42 14.76 17.88
CA PRO A 193 -8.11 14.30 18.35
C PRO A 193 -8.04 12.83 18.75
N TRP A 194 -9.13 12.27 19.28
CA TRP A 194 -9.19 10.84 19.60
C TRP A 194 -9.12 9.94 18.34
N LEU A 195 -9.77 10.36 17.25
CA LEU A 195 -9.69 9.64 15.97
C LEU A 195 -8.29 9.76 15.37
N GLU A 196 -7.69 10.95 15.40
CA GLU A 196 -6.29 11.19 14.99
C GLU A 196 -5.28 10.38 15.83
N TYR A 197 -5.64 10.07 17.08
CA TYR A 197 -4.82 9.26 17.94
C TYR A 197 -4.88 7.77 17.58
N ALA A 198 -6.10 7.25 17.36
CA ALA A 198 -6.36 5.82 17.24
C ALA A 198 -6.30 5.30 15.81
N LEU A 199 -6.81 6.05 14.85
CA LEU A 199 -7.00 5.63 13.46
C LEU A 199 -6.06 6.38 12.52
N VAL A 200 -5.73 5.75 11.40
CA VAL A 200 -5.12 6.44 10.26
C VAL A 200 -6.18 7.34 9.64
N THR A 201 -6.00 8.65 9.76
CA THR A 201 -6.92 9.64 9.22
C THR A 201 -6.40 10.19 7.89
N PRO A 202 -7.20 10.97 7.15
CA PRO A 202 -6.67 11.74 6.03
C PRO A 202 -5.44 12.60 6.41
N SER A 203 -5.39 13.13 7.65
CA SER A 203 -4.26 13.95 8.12
C SER A 203 -2.97 13.15 8.26
N SER A 204 -3.00 12.03 8.99
CA SER A 204 -1.81 11.18 9.14
C SER A 204 -1.40 10.55 7.81
N HIS A 205 -2.35 10.24 6.93
CA HIS A 205 -2.06 9.64 5.64
C HIS A 205 -1.50 10.64 4.61
N ARG A 206 -1.90 11.92 4.66
CA ARG A 206 -1.20 12.96 3.90
C ARG A 206 0.26 13.06 4.33
N VAL A 207 0.54 13.07 5.64
CA VAL A 207 1.93 13.04 6.16
C VAL A 207 2.70 11.86 5.59
N HIS A 208 2.12 10.66 5.61
CA HIS A 208 2.75 9.48 5.02
C HIS A 208 3.13 9.67 3.53
N HIS A 209 2.27 10.34 2.77
CA HIS A 209 2.51 10.69 1.36
C HIS A 209 3.46 11.89 1.16
N GLY A 210 3.88 12.54 2.24
CA GLY A 210 4.70 13.74 2.21
C GLY A 210 6.16 13.46 1.88
N ARG A 211 6.71 14.22 0.93
CA ARG A 211 8.14 14.25 0.64
C ARG A 211 8.92 15.25 1.49
N ASN A 212 8.23 16.02 2.35
CA ASN A 212 8.88 16.94 3.29
C ASN A 212 9.89 16.16 4.14
N PRO A 213 11.08 16.69 4.43
CA PRO A 213 12.11 15.96 5.19
C PRO A 213 11.62 15.38 6.52
N GLN A 214 10.71 16.07 7.24
CA GLN A 214 10.14 15.59 8.50
C GLN A 214 9.15 14.42 8.34
N TYR A 215 8.57 14.25 7.15
CA TYR A 215 7.50 13.28 6.88
C TYR A 215 8.00 12.01 6.19
N ILE A 216 9.26 11.99 5.75
CA ILE A 216 9.89 10.80 5.15
C ILE A 216 9.88 9.63 6.15
N ASP A 217 9.44 8.48 5.66
CA ASP A 217 9.40 7.21 6.41
C ASP A 217 8.57 7.29 7.71
N LYS A 218 7.40 7.92 7.63
CA LYS A 218 6.42 8.06 8.73
C LYS A 218 5.07 7.42 8.40
N ASN A 219 4.31 7.11 9.44
CA ASN A 219 2.89 6.74 9.39
C ASN A 219 2.57 5.55 8.45
N PHE A 220 3.02 4.35 8.79
CA PHE A 220 2.87 3.14 7.98
C PHE A 220 1.59 2.32 8.26
N GLY A 221 0.78 2.69 9.26
CA GLY A 221 -0.45 1.99 9.61
C GLY A 221 -1.45 1.93 8.45
N GLY A 222 -2.28 0.89 8.43
CA GLY A 222 -3.35 0.75 7.44
C GLY A 222 -4.66 1.35 7.92
N ILE A 223 -5.11 0.90 9.09
CA ILE A 223 -6.33 1.36 9.77
C ILE A 223 -5.96 2.01 11.12
N LEU A 224 -5.08 1.40 11.90
CA LEU A 224 -4.74 1.88 13.24
C LEU A 224 -3.40 2.63 13.24
N CYS A 225 -3.37 3.79 13.89
CA CYS A 225 -2.12 4.49 14.22
C CYS A 225 -1.33 3.80 15.36
N LEU A 226 -1.88 2.74 15.95
CA LEU A 226 -1.33 2.06 17.12
C LEU A 226 0.11 1.59 16.89
N PHE A 227 0.37 0.93 15.77
CA PHE A 227 1.70 0.37 15.47
C PHE A 227 2.72 1.47 15.16
N ASP A 228 2.31 2.54 14.50
CA ASP A 228 3.17 3.71 14.32
C ASP A 228 3.61 4.32 15.65
N ARG A 229 2.71 4.36 16.63
CA ARG A 229 3.05 4.86 17.97
C ARG A 229 3.97 3.91 18.71
N TRP A 230 3.70 2.61 18.68
CA TRP A 230 4.53 1.62 19.37
C TRP A 230 5.95 1.52 18.80
N PHE A 231 6.10 1.65 17.48
CA PHE A 231 7.38 1.52 16.80
C PHE A 231 8.05 2.87 16.48
N GLY A 232 7.50 3.98 16.97
CA GLY A 232 8.10 5.31 16.88
C GLY A 232 8.12 5.90 15.46
N THR A 233 7.16 5.54 14.61
CA THR A 233 7.03 6.03 13.23
C THR A 233 5.87 7.01 13.05
N TYR A 234 5.09 7.30 14.10
CA TYR A 234 4.03 8.30 14.05
C TYR A 234 4.57 9.73 13.93
N GLU A 235 3.98 10.53 13.04
CA GLU A 235 4.25 11.96 12.85
C GLU A 235 2.92 12.70 12.57
N PRO A 236 2.57 13.74 13.34
CA PRO A 236 1.39 14.57 13.07
C PRO A 236 1.57 15.53 11.89
N GLU A 237 0.48 15.89 11.21
CA GLU A 237 0.51 16.92 10.16
C GLU A 237 0.65 18.32 10.78
N VAL A 238 1.84 18.91 10.75
CA VAL A 238 2.13 20.22 11.36
C VAL A 238 2.46 21.31 10.34
N GLU A 239 2.99 20.91 9.18
CA GLU A 239 3.22 21.75 8.01
C GLU A 239 2.42 21.25 6.80
N LYS A 240 2.27 22.13 5.81
CA LYS A 240 1.68 21.77 4.51
C LYS A 240 2.48 20.63 3.88
N VAL A 241 1.78 19.56 3.54
CA VAL A 241 2.37 18.39 2.88
C VAL A 241 2.69 18.71 1.41
N GLU A 242 3.89 18.36 0.98
CA GLU A 242 4.28 18.33 -0.42
C GLU A 242 4.32 16.87 -0.91
N TYR A 243 3.59 16.57 -1.98
CA TYR A 243 3.54 15.22 -2.53
C TYR A 243 4.56 14.97 -3.64
N GLY A 244 4.74 13.69 -3.96
CA GLY A 244 5.70 13.18 -4.92
C GLY A 244 6.83 12.44 -4.23
N ILE A 245 7.89 12.18 -4.98
CA ILE A 245 9.08 11.49 -4.47
C ILE A 245 10.32 12.39 -4.60
N PRO A 246 11.36 12.20 -3.78
CA PRO A 246 12.58 13.02 -3.86
C PRO A 246 13.22 13.03 -5.25
N LYS A 247 13.21 11.89 -5.95
CA LYS A 247 13.63 11.76 -7.35
C LYS A 247 12.41 11.70 -8.26
N GLN A 248 11.78 12.85 -8.50
CA GLN A 248 10.48 12.90 -9.18
C GLN A 248 10.53 12.38 -10.63
N ILE A 249 9.54 11.55 -10.97
CA ILE A 249 9.31 11.07 -12.34
C ILE A 249 8.20 11.90 -12.97
N HIS A 250 8.49 12.56 -14.09
CA HIS A 250 7.53 13.37 -14.84
C HIS A 250 6.91 12.57 -15.99
N SER A 251 6.10 11.56 -15.66
CA SER A 251 5.43 10.70 -16.65
C SER A 251 4.03 10.30 -16.20
N TYR A 252 3.15 10.09 -17.17
CA TYR A 252 1.82 9.47 -16.99
C TYR A 252 1.73 8.10 -17.66
N ASN A 253 2.84 7.62 -18.24
CA ASN A 253 2.88 6.33 -18.93
C ASN A 253 2.98 5.20 -17.90
N ILE A 254 1.98 4.31 -17.89
CA ILE A 254 1.86 3.23 -16.90
C ILE A 254 3.08 2.28 -16.88
N ILE A 255 3.73 2.04 -18.03
CA ILE A 255 4.92 1.19 -18.11
C ILE A 255 6.10 1.90 -17.46
N THR A 256 6.31 3.18 -17.80
CA THR A 256 7.38 3.98 -17.19
C THR A 256 7.21 4.06 -15.68
N LEU A 257 5.99 4.33 -15.22
CA LEU A 257 5.66 4.43 -13.79
C LEU A 257 5.93 3.11 -13.06
N ASN A 258 5.51 1.97 -13.59
CA ASN A 258 5.76 0.69 -12.95
C ASN A 258 7.24 0.29 -12.91
N PHE A 259 8.00 0.55 -13.98
CA PHE A 259 9.30 -0.10 -14.17
C PHE A 259 10.51 0.80 -13.95
N HIS A 260 10.36 2.13 -13.72
CA HIS A 260 11.53 3.01 -13.59
C HIS A 260 12.45 2.62 -12.43
N GLU A 261 11.92 2.42 -11.21
CA GLU A 261 12.72 2.11 -10.03
C GLU A 261 13.21 0.67 -10.08
N PHE A 262 12.39 -0.25 -10.59
CA PHE A 262 12.81 -1.64 -10.79
C PHE A 262 14.01 -1.72 -11.74
N ARG A 263 13.98 -1.00 -12.86
CA ARG A 263 15.11 -0.88 -13.80
C ARG A 263 16.33 -0.28 -13.12
N ASP A 264 16.16 0.82 -12.38
CA ASP A 264 17.26 1.53 -11.75
C ASP A 264 17.91 0.69 -10.64
N MET A 265 17.13 -0.05 -9.85
CA MET A 265 17.62 -1.04 -8.88
C MET A 265 18.46 -2.12 -9.56
N TRP A 266 17.96 -2.74 -10.63
CA TRP A 266 18.72 -3.77 -11.35
C TRP A 266 19.98 -3.23 -12.02
N ARG A 267 19.94 -2.01 -12.57
CA ARG A 267 21.15 -1.33 -13.06
C ARG A 267 22.21 -1.24 -11.97
N ASP A 268 21.81 -0.87 -10.76
CA ASP A 268 22.73 -0.71 -9.63
C ASP A 268 23.24 -2.07 -9.11
N VAL A 269 22.43 -3.14 -9.19
CA VAL A 269 22.83 -4.53 -8.92
C VAL A 269 23.83 -5.05 -9.97
N PHE A 270 23.63 -4.74 -11.25
CA PHE A 270 24.50 -5.23 -12.33
C PHE A 270 25.78 -4.42 -12.51
N ARG A 271 25.87 -3.22 -11.93
CA ARG A 271 27.09 -2.41 -11.94
C ARG A 271 28.26 -3.15 -11.30
N SER A 272 29.43 -3.09 -11.93
CA SER A 272 30.68 -3.70 -11.47
C SER A 272 31.02 -3.34 -10.03
N GLY A 273 31.68 -4.26 -9.32
CA GLY A 273 32.05 -4.11 -7.91
C GLY A 273 31.87 -5.40 -7.12
N PRO A 274 32.18 -5.39 -5.82
CA PRO A 274 32.02 -6.56 -4.95
C PRO A 274 30.59 -7.09 -4.96
N LEU A 275 30.41 -8.41 -5.04
CA LEU A 275 29.09 -9.06 -5.10
C LEU A 275 28.18 -8.65 -3.93
N GLY A 276 28.74 -8.52 -2.72
CA GLY A 276 27.98 -8.06 -1.56
C GLY A 276 27.38 -6.66 -1.74
N GLN A 277 28.15 -5.70 -2.29
CA GLN A 277 27.65 -4.34 -2.55
C GLN A 277 26.63 -4.31 -3.70
N ARG A 278 26.75 -5.22 -4.67
CA ARG A 278 25.80 -5.38 -5.76
C ARG A 278 24.45 -5.85 -5.24
N LEU A 279 24.43 -6.96 -4.51
CA LEU A 279 23.21 -7.56 -3.99
C LEU A 279 22.57 -6.69 -2.89
N LYS A 280 23.37 -5.92 -2.13
CA LYS A 280 22.86 -5.01 -1.09
C LYS A 280 21.82 -4.00 -1.58
N HIS A 281 21.85 -3.64 -2.86
CA HIS A 281 20.81 -2.82 -3.50
C HIS A 281 19.41 -3.43 -3.46
N LEU A 282 19.25 -4.74 -3.22
CA LEU A 282 17.94 -5.38 -3.12
C LEU A 282 17.27 -5.15 -1.77
N TRP A 283 18.05 -5.09 -0.67
CA TRP A 283 17.50 -5.03 0.69
C TRP A 283 17.86 -3.78 1.49
N ALA A 284 18.83 -2.99 1.03
CA ALA A 284 19.10 -1.70 1.63
C ALA A 284 17.95 -0.71 1.35
N PRO A 285 17.83 0.35 2.17
CA PRO A 285 16.93 1.46 1.89
C PRO A 285 17.20 2.11 0.52
N PRO A 286 16.18 2.68 -0.14
CA PRO A 286 16.31 3.26 -1.49
C PRO A 286 17.29 4.44 -1.58
N GLU A 287 17.57 5.12 -0.46
CA GLU A 287 18.57 6.17 -0.35
C GLU A 287 20.01 5.67 -0.23
N TRP A 288 20.22 4.36 -0.02
CA TRP A 288 21.55 3.78 0.12
C TRP A 288 22.33 3.87 -1.19
N VAL A 289 23.57 4.33 -1.06
CA VAL A 289 24.55 4.51 -2.13
C VAL A 289 25.85 3.80 -1.73
N ARG A 290 26.66 3.38 -2.71
CA ARG A 290 27.94 2.72 -2.40
C ARG A 290 28.92 3.75 -1.83
N GLU A 291 29.78 3.36 -0.89
CA GLU A 291 30.70 4.29 -0.19
C GLU A 291 31.64 5.06 -1.12
N ASN A 292 32.01 4.49 -2.28
CA ASN A 292 32.81 5.18 -3.29
C ASN A 292 32.00 6.21 -4.14
N GLU A 293 30.75 6.48 -3.77
CA GLU A 293 29.89 7.51 -4.38
C GLU A 293 29.85 8.82 -3.57
N THR A 294 30.57 8.91 -2.44
CA THR A 294 30.79 10.20 -1.76
C THR A 294 31.86 11.02 -2.49
N GLU A 295 31.48 11.69 -3.58
CA GLU A 295 32.03 12.98 -4.02
C GLU A 295 31.06 13.70 -5.00
N PRO A 296 31.13 15.03 -5.15
CA PRO A 296 30.08 15.95 -4.72
C PRO A 296 29.08 16.32 -5.82
N SER A 297 27.87 15.73 -5.78
CA SER A 297 26.70 16.32 -6.44
C SER A 297 25.50 16.46 -5.50
N LYS A 298 25.69 16.19 -4.20
CA LYS A 298 24.75 16.57 -3.13
C LYS A 298 25.03 17.99 -2.62
N VAL A 299 25.03 18.94 -3.55
CA VAL A 299 24.64 20.31 -3.26
C VAL A 299 23.64 20.64 -4.35
N ILE A 300 22.36 20.70 -3.98
CA ILE A 300 21.47 21.83 -4.28
C ILE A 300 20.24 21.64 -3.39
N ALA A 301 19.87 22.78 -2.81
CA ALA A 301 18.76 23.08 -1.91
C ALA A 301 17.39 22.63 -2.40
#